data_AF-A0A4Y8L7L4-F1
#
_entry.id   AF-A0A4Y8L7L4-F1
#
_cell.length_a   1.000
_cell.length_b   1.000
_cell.length_c   1.000
_cell.angle_alpha   90.00
_cell.angle_beta   90.00
_cell.angle_gamma   90.00
#
_symmetry.space_group_name_H-M   'P 1'
#
loop_
_entity.id
_entity.type
_entity.pdbx_description
1 polymer ?
#
loop_
_entity_poly.entity_id
_entity_poly.type
_entity_poly.pdbx_seq_one_letter_code
_entity_poly.pdbx_strand_id
1 'polypeptide(L)'
;MFILAAILFSSCGSKKPQPSYSDLKYPKREFRGAWIQTVWQGQYKSMNSTQMKHYFVSILNKMQAAGINAVIFQVRPQADAFYYSELEPWSSFMTGTQGKGLPDGFDPLAFMTEECHKRGMELHAWLNPYRVSASENQVLMKNHIYYREPERFVKYGTQIFFDPGIPANREYICKVVKDIVSRYNVDAIHMDDYFYPYPIAGKPFPDERSFARYGAEQGFDAAHKDDWRRNNVNSLIKEIKETIILTKPWVRFGISPFGIYRNKRSTPNGTGSNTNGLQNYDDLYADVKLWVKNGWIDYNMPQIYWEIGHKAADYTTLIQWWSENNFGRPLYIGQDIKRTMDAEMPSGDNQLDEKMRLSRSFQNVHGNSFWDGYSLISNYRGVSDALSHEYHKYPALIPAYTFMHNKAPQKVKNIKELYTEKEHLLIWDSNKKEGNPETASYFVIYRFEEGQPENIENPANIVGITSDNQYILPYEGGKRKFKYVITAVDAFHNESKGKSKKIKL
;
A
#
# COMPACT_ATOMS: atom_id res chain seq x y z
N MET A 1 -28.96 16.21 -57.85
CA MET A 1 -28.43 16.96 -56.69
C MET A 1 -29.48 16.86 -55.60
N PHE A 2 -29.31 16.23 -54.44
CA PHE A 2 -28.16 15.69 -53.69
C PHE A 2 -28.65 14.42 -52.98
N ILE A 3 -27.87 13.33 -53.00
CA ILE A 3 -28.08 12.18 -52.11
C ILE A 3 -27.21 12.42 -50.88
N LEU A 4 -27.83 12.59 -49.72
CA LEU A 4 -27.15 12.72 -48.43
C LEU A 4 -26.74 11.32 -47.95
N ALA A 5 -25.45 11.02 -47.98
CA ALA A 5 -24.89 9.82 -47.37
C ALA A 5 -24.64 10.09 -45.87
N ALA A 6 -25.37 9.40 -44.99
CA ALA A 6 -25.11 9.40 -43.56
C ALA A 6 -23.93 8.46 -43.25
N ILE A 7 -22.81 9.04 -42.82
CA ILE A 7 -21.65 8.29 -42.32
C ILE A 7 -21.89 8.00 -40.83
N LEU A 8 -22.21 6.74 -40.52
CA LEU A 8 -22.23 6.21 -39.15
C LEU A 8 -20.78 5.99 -38.68
N PHE A 9 -20.30 6.84 -37.79
CA PHE A 9 -19.08 6.56 -37.02
C PHE A 9 -19.39 5.50 -35.95
N SER A 10 -19.14 4.23 -36.28
CA SER A 10 -19.05 3.17 -35.28
C SER A 10 -17.80 3.40 -34.44
N SER A 11 -17.99 3.97 -33.25
CA SER A 11 -16.99 3.98 -32.19
C SER A 11 -16.79 2.54 -31.70
N CYS A 12 -15.83 1.83 -32.28
CA CYS A 12 -15.30 0.61 -31.70
C CYS A 12 -14.50 0.99 -30.44
N GLY A 13 -15.21 1.17 -29.33
CA GLY A 13 -14.61 1.20 -28.01
C GLY A 13 -13.99 -0.16 -27.75
N SER A 14 -12.67 -0.27 -27.93
CA SER A 14 -11.91 -1.41 -27.45
C SER A 14 -12.08 -1.48 -25.92
N LYS A 15 -12.95 -2.37 -25.43
CA LYS A 15 -12.96 -2.72 -24.01
C LYS A 15 -11.56 -3.22 -23.68
N LYS A 16 -10.79 -2.45 -22.91
CA LYS A 16 -9.53 -2.93 -22.35
C LYS A 16 -9.85 -4.23 -21.62
N PRO A 17 -9.16 -5.35 -21.92
CA PRO A 17 -9.39 -6.59 -21.19
C PRO A 17 -9.12 -6.33 -19.72
N GLN A 18 -10.17 -6.43 -18.90
CA GLN A 18 -10.06 -6.35 -17.46
C GLN A 18 -9.65 -7.75 -16.96
N PRO A 19 -8.67 -7.87 -16.05
CA PRO A 19 -8.37 -9.15 -15.46
C PRO A 19 -9.60 -9.66 -14.69
N SER A 20 -10.16 -10.78 -15.12
CA SER A 20 -11.14 -11.50 -14.30
C SER A 20 -10.40 -12.52 -13.44
N TYR A 21 -10.71 -12.56 -12.15
CA TYR A 21 -10.28 -13.67 -11.32
C TYR A 21 -10.83 -14.99 -11.88
N SER A 22 -9.95 -15.94 -12.19
CA SER A 22 -10.34 -17.30 -12.59
C SER A 22 -10.96 -18.08 -11.42
N ASP A 23 -10.57 -17.73 -10.19
CA ASP A 23 -11.13 -18.25 -8.94
C ASP A 23 -11.29 -17.09 -7.95
N LEU A 24 -12.54 -16.80 -7.59
CA LEU A 24 -12.88 -15.76 -6.61
C LEU A 24 -12.63 -16.22 -5.17
N LYS A 25 -12.54 -17.52 -4.92
CA LYS A 25 -12.30 -18.07 -3.58
C LYS A 25 -10.82 -18.04 -3.22
N TYR A 26 -9.96 -18.37 -4.17
CA TYR A 26 -8.50 -18.34 -4.01
C TYR A 26 -7.83 -17.66 -5.21
N PRO A 27 -7.86 -16.32 -5.28
CA PRO A 27 -7.21 -15.61 -6.38
C PRO A 27 -5.69 -15.77 -6.30
N LYS A 28 -5.06 -16.11 -7.44
CA LYS A 28 -3.58 -16.12 -7.57
C LYS A 28 -2.96 -14.75 -7.32
N ARG A 29 -3.69 -13.68 -7.67
CA ARG A 29 -3.24 -12.30 -7.54
C ARG A 29 -4.16 -11.50 -6.63
N GLU A 30 -3.69 -11.15 -5.45
CA GLU A 30 -4.47 -10.40 -4.47
C GLU A 30 -3.51 -9.63 -3.59
N PHE A 31 -3.71 -8.32 -3.46
CA PHE A 31 -3.01 -7.54 -2.46
C PHE A 31 -3.56 -7.88 -1.07
N ARG A 32 -2.68 -8.29 -0.17
CA ARG A 32 -3.02 -8.68 1.21
C ARG A 32 -2.13 -7.86 2.13
N GLY A 33 -2.61 -6.66 2.45
CA GLY A 33 -1.88 -5.65 3.21
C GLY A 33 -2.15 -5.69 4.71
N ALA A 34 -1.21 -5.20 5.51
CA ALA A 34 -1.45 -4.85 6.90
C ALA A 34 -0.64 -3.61 7.30
N TRP A 35 -1.26 -2.70 8.04
CA TRP A 35 -0.58 -1.50 8.54
C TRP A 35 0.12 -1.75 9.88
N ILE A 36 1.39 -1.35 9.97
CA ILE A 36 2.13 -1.25 11.22
C ILE A 36 2.38 0.23 11.51
N GLN A 37 1.53 0.81 12.34
CA GLN A 37 1.67 2.18 12.82
C GLN A 37 2.73 2.27 13.91
N THR A 38 3.57 3.29 13.88
CA THR A 38 4.58 3.58 14.89
C THR A 38 4.14 4.67 15.85
N VAL A 39 3.22 5.53 15.41
CA VAL A 39 2.57 6.55 16.23
C VAL A 39 1.83 5.90 17.41
N TRP A 40 2.01 6.50 18.59
CA TRP A 40 1.41 6.09 19.87
C TRP A 40 1.74 4.66 20.34
N GLN A 41 2.76 4.02 19.76
CA GLN A 41 3.21 2.70 20.21
C GLN A 41 4.25 2.83 21.32
N GLY A 42 3.81 2.63 22.56
CA GLY A 42 4.68 2.73 23.74
C GLY A 42 5.77 1.67 23.80
N GLN A 43 5.55 0.48 23.21
CA GLN A 43 6.46 -0.66 23.37
C GLN A 43 7.87 -0.42 22.84
N TYR A 44 8.03 0.43 21.81
CA TYR A 44 9.35 0.66 21.19
C TYR A 44 10.32 1.37 22.14
N LYS A 45 9.80 2.25 23.00
CA LYS A 45 10.61 3.08 23.92
C LYS A 45 11.43 2.26 24.92
N SER A 46 10.98 1.05 25.23
CA SER A 46 11.64 0.13 26.15
C SER A 46 12.53 -0.91 25.46
N MET A 47 12.64 -0.89 24.13
CA MET A 47 13.40 -1.89 23.38
C MET A 47 14.78 -1.37 22.98
N ASN A 48 15.81 -2.17 23.24
CA ASN A 48 17.08 -2.04 22.51
C ASN A 48 16.97 -2.64 21.10
N SER A 49 18.02 -2.51 20.29
CA SER A 49 18.00 -2.96 18.90
C SER A 49 17.77 -4.47 18.76
N THR A 50 18.38 -5.29 19.61
CA THR A 50 18.17 -6.75 19.61
C THR A 50 16.71 -7.10 19.89
N GLN A 51 16.10 -6.49 20.92
CA GLN A 51 14.69 -6.69 21.25
C GLN A 51 13.77 -6.24 20.11
N MET A 52 14.07 -5.08 19.49
CA MET A 52 13.28 -4.54 18.39
C MET A 52 13.38 -5.43 17.14
N LYS A 53 14.57 -5.95 16.81
CA LYS A 53 14.78 -6.92 15.71
C LYS A 53 13.97 -8.19 15.94
N HIS A 54 14.05 -8.79 17.14
CA HIS A 54 13.26 -9.97 17.48
C HIS A 54 11.75 -9.70 17.41
N TYR A 55 11.32 -8.54 17.90
CA TYR A 55 9.92 -8.13 17.84
C TYR A 55 9.44 -8.00 16.39
N PHE A 56 10.18 -7.30 15.54
CA PHE A 56 9.84 -7.16 14.12
C PHE A 56 9.82 -8.50 13.38
N VAL A 57 10.81 -9.38 13.59
CA VAL A 57 10.77 -10.74 13.05
C VAL A 57 9.51 -11.50 13.50
N SER A 58 9.13 -11.37 14.77
CA SER A 58 7.94 -12.03 15.31
C SER A 58 6.64 -11.51 14.67
N ILE A 59 6.47 -10.19 14.52
CA ILE A 59 5.25 -9.64 13.89
C ILE A 59 5.18 -10.02 12.40
N LEU A 60 6.31 -10.00 11.69
CA LEU A 60 6.37 -10.36 10.27
C LEU A 60 6.08 -11.85 10.04
N ASN A 61 6.57 -12.74 10.92
CA ASN A 61 6.22 -14.16 10.87
C ASN A 61 4.71 -14.39 11.05
N LYS A 62 4.09 -13.68 11.99
CA LYS A 62 2.63 -13.78 12.23
C LYS A 62 1.83 -13.24 11.05
N MET A 63 2.26 -12.13 10.45
CA MET A 63 1.64 -11.57 9.25
C MET A 63 1.74 -12.54 8.06
N GLN A 64 2.92 -13.12 7.82
CA GLN A 64 3.11 -14.12 6.78
C GLN A 64 2.22 -15.36 7.02
N ALA A 65 2.09 -15.82 8.27
CA ALA A 65 1.22 -16.93 8.63
C ALA A 65 -0.27 -16.63 8.39
N ALA A 66 -0.70 -15.37 8.54
CA ALA A 66 -2.03 -14.90 8.17
C ALA A 66 -2.21 -14.67 6.65
N GLY A 67 -1.17 -14.93 5.85
CA GLY A 67 -1.17 -14.80 4.40
C GLY A 67 -0.98 -13.38 3.87
N ILE A 68 -0.49 -12.45 4.70
CA ILE A 68 -0.13 -11.08 4.29
C ILE A 68 1.06 -11.13 3.33
N ASN A 69 0.99 -10.34 2.25
CA ASN A 69 2.06 -10.22 1.25
C ASN A 69 2.59 -8.78 1.09
N ALA A 70 2.04 -7.81 1.82
CA ALA A 70 2.56 -6.45 1.87
C ALA A 70 2.39 -5.84 3.27
N VAL A 71 3.47 -5.25 3.80
CA VAL A 71 3.49 -4.55 5.08
C VAL A 71 3.60 -3.06 4.84
N ILE A 72 2.65 -2.30 5.38
CA ILE A 72 2.61 -0.84 5.28
C ILE A 72 3.15 -0.27 6.59
N PHE A 73 4.44 0.04 6.62
CA PHE A 73 5.17 0.41 7.85
C PHE A 73 5.29 1.92 7.99
N GLN A 74 4.81 2.49 9.09
CA GLN A 74 4.85 3.93 9.33
C GLN A 74 6.27 4.40 9.64
N VAL A 75 6.96 4.92 8.63
CA VAL A 75 8.34 5.41 8.75
C VAL A 75 8.41 6.88 9.15
N ARG A 76 7.36 7.66 8.87
CA ARG A 76 7.27 9.10 9.19
C ARG A 76 5.91 9.44 9.82
N PRO A 77 5.75 9.26 11.14
CA PRO A 77 4.48 9.54 11.80
C PRO A 77 4.18 11.04 11.96
N GLN A 78 5.19 11.89 12.16
CA GLN A 78 4.98 13.32 12.44
C GLN A 78 6.23 14.20 12.22
N ALA A 79 6.70 14.32 10.97
CA ALA A 79 7.94 15.06 10.64
C ALA A 79 9.14 14.55 11.46
N ASP A 80 9.25 13.23 11.51
CA ASP A 80 10.28 12.48 12.21
C ASP A 80 10.46 11.12 11.52
N ALA A 81 11.48 10.35 11.91
CA ALA A 81 11.92 9.19 11.16
C ALA A 81 12.09 7.93 12.04
N PHE A 82 11.54 6.81 11.57
CA PHE A 82 11.89 5.44 11.98
C PHE A 82 12.98 4.85 11.06
N TYR A 83 13.93 5.69 10.68
CA TYR A 83 15.06 5.38 9.82
C TYR A 83 16.12 6.47 9.99
N TYR A 84 17.36 6.21 9.59
CA TYR A 84 18.37 7.26 9.64
C TYR A 84 18.07 8.33 8.58
N SER A 85 17.97 9.60 8.99
CA SER A 85 17.77 10.73 8.08
C SER A 85 18.61 11.93 8.51
N GLU A 86 19.17 12.63 7.52
CA GLU A 86 19.81 13.94 7.72
C GLU A 86 18.78 15.09 7.62
N LEU A 87 17.59 14.80 7.11
CA LEU A 87 16.52 15.79 6.88
C LEU A 87 15.60 15.91 8.09
N GLU A 88 15.21 14.78 8.67
CA GLU A 88 14.21 14.65 9.73
C GLU A 88 14.82 13.98 10.96
N PRO A 89 14.41 14.36 12.18
CA PRO A 89 14.94 13.74 13.38
C PRO A 89 14.42 12.32 13.61
N TRP A 90 15.16 11.54 14.37
CA TRP A 90 14.64 10.29 14.94
C TRP A 90 13.32 10.49 15.67
N SER A 91 12.38 9.58 15.48
CA SER A 91 11.06 9.70 16.09
C SER A 91 11.07 9.55 17.60
N SER A 92 10.28 10.41 18.27
CA SER A 92 10.05 10.30 19.72
C SER A 92 9.28 9.03 20.11
N PHE A 93 8.56 8.39 19.18
CA PHE A 93 7.90 7.12 19.45
C PHE A 93 8.91 5.96 19.58
N MET A 94 10.10 6.09 19.01
CA MET A 94 11.13 5.05 19.07
C MET A 94 11.82 5.01 20.44
N THR A 95 12.23 6.17 20.98
CA THR A 95 13.07 6.23 22.20
C THR A 95 12.48 7.09 23.31
N GLY A 96 11.31 7.70 23.09
CA GLY A 96 10.70 8.67 24.00
C GLY A 96 11.20 10.11 23.83
N THR A 97 12.28 10.33 23.07
CA THR A 97 12.86 11.67 22.84
C THR A 97 13.14 11.88 21.35
N GLN A 98 12.58 12.94 20.74
CA GLN A 98 12.81 13.25 19.32
C GLN A 98 14.29 13.58 19.09
N GLY A 99 14.84 13.12 17.96
CA GLY A 99 16.24 13.30 17.59
C GLY A 99 17.20 12.29 18.24
N LYS A 100 16.72 11.40 19.12
CA LYS A 100 17.53 10.36 19.75
C LYS A 100 17.28 9.00 19.10
N GLY A 101 18.26 8.51 18.35
CA GLY A 101 18.30 7.14 17.82
C GLY A 101 18.72 6.10 18.87
N LEU A 102 18.71 4.82 18.49
CA LEU A 102 19.32 3.78 19.33
C LEU A 102 20.87 3.90 19.27
N PRO A 103 21.59 3.63 20.39
CA PRO A 103 23.03 3.92 20.48
C PRO A 103 23.92 3.17 19.47
N ASP A 104 23.45 2.03 18.97
CA ASP A 104 24.17 1.19 18.02
C ASP A 104 23.87 1.53 16.55
N GLY A 105 23.11 2.60 16.30
CA GLY A 105 22.78 3.05 14.95
C GLY A 105 21.76 2.17 14.23
N PHE A 106 20.97 1.35 14.95
CA PHE A 106 19.94 0.53 14.33
C PHE A 106 18.96 1.36 13.47
N ASP A 107 18.83 0.97 12.20
CA ASP A 107 17.89 1.54 11.24
C ASP A 107 16.67 0.60 11.05
N PRO A 108 15.50 0.95 11.61
CA PRO A 108 14.31 0.10 11.52
C PRO A 108 13.79 -0.10 10.10
N LEU A 109 13.85 0.91 9.23
CA LEU A 109 13.36 0.81 7.86
C LEU A 109 14.22 -0.13 7.02
N ALA A 110 15.56 -0.03 7.13
CA ALA A 110 16.45 -0.97 6.46
C ALA A 110 16.16 -2.41 6.89
N PHE A 111 16.06 -2.65 8.21
CA PHE A 111 15.79 -3.98 8.75
C PHE A 111 14.43 -4.53 8.34
N MET A 112 13.36 -3.72 8.44
CA MET A 112 12.01 -4.12 8.05
C MET A 112 11.92 -4.45 6.56
N THR A 113 12.61 -3.69 5.71
CA THR A 113 12.65 -3.95 4.26
C THR A 113 13.26 -5.31 3.98
N GLU A 114 14.46 -5.56 4.54
CA GLU A 114 15.18 -6.82 4.34
C GLU A 114 14.37 -8.03 4.87
N GLU A 115 13.79 -7.92 6.06
CA GLU A 115 13.02 -9.01 6.67
C GLU A 115 11.68 -9.26 5.95
N CYS A 116 11.04 -8.25 5.37
CA CYS A 116 9.88 -8.46 4.51
C CYS A 116 10.27 -9.22 3.25
N HIS A 117 11.36 -8.80 2.58
CA HIS A 117 11.82 -9.41 1.33
C HIS A 117 12.25 -10.87 1.50
N LYS A 118 12.91 -11.22 2.61
CA LYS A 118 13.22 -12.62 2.97
C LYS A 118 11.98 -13.53 3.06
N ARG A 119 10.81 -12.94 3.30
CA ARG A 119 9.51 -13.63 3.43
C ARG A 119 8.66 -13.55 2.16
N GLY A 120 9.18 -12.95 1.09
CA GLY A 120 8.40 -12.66 -0.12
C GLY A 120 7.27 -11.66 0.11
N MET A 121 7.38 -10.81 1.14
CA MET A 121 6.44 -9.73 1.41
C MET A 121 7.03 -8.40 0.94
N GLU A 122 6.18 -7.51 0.44
CA GLU A 122 6.55 -6.13 0.14
C GLU A 122 6.63 -5.27 1.41
N LEU A 123 7.46 -4.23 1.38
CA LEU A 123 7.44 -3.14 2.34
C LEU A 123 7.03 -1.82 1.67
N HIS A 124 5.93 -1.25 2.11
CA HIS A 124 5.46 0.07 1.71
C HIS A 124 5.79 1.07 2.82
N ALA A 125 6.65 2.05 2.52
CA ALA A 125 7.04 3.07 3.49
C ALA A 125 5.89 4.09 3.65
N TRP A 126 5.25 4.11 4.82
CA TRP A 126 4.12 4.98 5.11
C TRP A 126 4.56 6.28 5.77
N LEU A 127 4.19 7.39 5.14
CA LEU A 127 4.45 8.75 5.59
C LEU A 127 3.15 9.49 5.87
N ASN A 128 3.09 10.19 7.00
CA ASN A 128 2.20 11.34 7.14
C ASN A 128 2.90 12.55 6.50
N PRO A 129 2.28 13.25 5.53
CA PRO A 129 2.94 14.34 4.80
C PRO A 129 3.10 15.61 5.63
N TYR A 130 2.05 16.04 6.36
CA TYR A 130 1.99 17.39 6.91
C TYR A 130 2.09 17.48 8.43
N ARG A 131 1.80 16.41 9.18
CA ARG A 131 1.85 16.43 10.66
C ARG A 131 3.28 16.64 11.15
N VAL A 132 3.44 17.54 12.11
CA VAL A 132 4.71 17.81 12.83
C VAL A 132 4.58 17.50 14.32
N SER A 133 3.40 17.74 14.88
CA SER A 133 3.10 17.37 16.26
C SER A 133 1.67 16.86 16.38
N ALA A 134 1.49 15.77 17.12
CA ALA A 134 0.19 15.17 17.43
C ALA A 134 -0.46 15.74 18.70
N SER A 135 0.25 16.55 19.51
CA SER A 135 -0.30 17.12 20.76
C SER A 135 0.45 18.37 21.24
N GLU A 136 -0.17 19.17 22.10
CA GLU A 136 0.47 20.38 22.64
C GLU A 136 1.67 20.07 23.56
N ASN A 137 1.70 18.87 24.13
CA ASN A 137 2.72 18.44 25.08
C ASN A 137 3.94 17.82 24.40
N GLN A 138 3.92 17.67 23.08
CA GLN A 138 5.04 17.09 22.36
C GLN A 138 6.20 18.09 22.28
N VAL A 139 7.35 17.67 22.81
CA VAL A 139 8.58 18.45 22.75
C VAL A 139 9.33 18.12 21.45
N LEU A 140 9.47 19.11 20.58
CA LEU A 140 10.31 19.01 19.39
C LEU A 140 11.78 19.20 19.76
N MET A 141 12.69 18.57 19.02
CA MET A 141 14.13 18.77 19.24
C MET A 141 14.50 20.26 19.07
N LYS A 142 15.52 20.75 19.78
CA LYS A 142 15.84 22.20 19.83
C LYS A 142 16.12 22.84 18.47
N ASN A 143 16.71 22.10 17.54
CA ASN A 143 17.04 22.54 16.19
C ASN A 143 16.03 22.04 15.13
N HIS A 144 14.83 21.63 15.54
CA HIS A 144 13.76 21.23 14.63
C HIS A 144 13.47 22.35 13.63
N ILE A 145 13.13 21.99 12.39
CA ILE A 145 12.83 22.95 11.31
C ILE A 145 11.68 23.90 11.68
N TYR A 146 10.75 23.45 12.52
CA TYR A 146 9.70 24.26 13.15
C TYR A 146 10.22 25.52 13.87
N TYR A 147 11.36 25.43 14.56
CA TYR A 147 11.94 26.58 15.26
C TYR A 147 12.84 27.43 14.36
N ARG A 148 13.44 26.83 13.31
CA ARG A 148 14.33 27.52 12.38
C ARG A 148 13.57 28.33 11.32
N GLU A 149 12.44 27.82 10.88
CA GLU A 149 11.60 28.39 9.80
C GLU A 149 10.11 28.37 10.22
N PRO A 150 9.73 29.04 11.33
CA PRO A 150 8.40 28.93 11.94
C PRO A 150 7.27 29.38 11.02
N GLU A 151 7.53 30.26 10.05
CA GLU A 151 6.56 30.73 9.07
C GLU A 151 6.04 29.64 8.12
N ARG A 152 6.71 28.48 8.08
CA ARG A 152 6.32 27.32 7.28
C ARG A 152 5.21 26.48 7.92
N PHE A 153 4.84 26.77 9.16
CA PHE A 153 4.00 25.91 9.98
C PHE A 153 2.78 26.63 10.51
N VAL A 154 1.75 25.84 10.79
CA VAL A 154 0.50 26.31 11.39
C VAL A 154 0.12 25.44 12.58
N LYS A 155 -0.43 26.08 13.61
CA LYS A 155 -1.04 25.40 14.76
C LYS A 155 -2.54 25.30 14.54
N TYR A 156 -3.07 24.08 14.54
CA TYR A 156 -4.51 23.83 14.42
C TYR A 156 -4.99 22.88 15.51
N GLY A 157 -5.90 23.36 16.36
CA GLY A 157 -6.22 22.69 17.62
C GLY A 157 -4.95 22.53 18.48
N THR A 158 -4.69 21.29 18.88
CA THR A 158 -3.53 20.88 19.70
C THR A 158 -2.32 20.44 18.86
N GLN A 159 -2.42 20.49 17.53
CA GLN A 159 -1.45 19.92 16.61
C GLN A 159 -0.70 21.00 15.81
N ILE A 160 0.47 20.63 15.29
CA ILE A 160 1.29 21.46 14.41
C ILE A 160 1.38 20.76 13.05
N PHE A 161 1.22 21.53 11.98
CA PHE A 161 1.31 21.05 10.60
C PHE A 161 2.26 21.91 9.77
N PHE A 162 2.93 21.30 8.81
CA PHE A 162 3.38 22.03 7.62
C PHE A 162 2.16 22.67 6.96
N ASP A 163 2.23 23.96 6.64
CA ASP A 163 1.20 24.61 5.85
C ASP A 163 1.24 24.09 4.40
N PRO A 164 0.20 23.40 3.90
CA PRO A 164 0.19 22.87 2.54
C PRO A 164 0.29 23.97 1.46
N GLY A 165 -0.11 25.21 1.79
CA GLY A 165 -0.08 26.36 0.89
C GLY A 165 1.30 26.92 0.59
N ILE A 166 2.35 26.43 1.26
CA ILE A 166 3.72 26.94 1.12
C ILE A 166 4.54 26.00 0.21
N PRO A 167 5.01 26.46 -0.97
CA PRO A 167 5.78 25.61 -1.89
C PRO A 167 7.02 24.95 -1.29
N ALA A 168 7.75 25.65 -0.40
CA ALA A 168 8.93 25.11 0.28
C ALA A 168 8.61 23.86 1.13
N ASN A 169 7.38 23.72 1.63
CA ASN A 169 6.96 22.51 2.34
C ASN A 169 6.78 21.33 1.41
N ARG A 170 6.21 21.55 0.21
CA ARG A 170 6.09 20.49 -0.78
C ARG A 170 7.46 20.02 -1.27
N GLU A 171 8.36 20.95 -1.55
CA GLU A 171 9.75 20.64 -1.93
C GLU A 171 10.46 19.82 -0.83
N TYR A 172 10.30 20.22 0.43
CA TYR A 172 10.89 19.50 1.56
C TYR A 172 10.34 18.08 1.70
N ILE A 173 9.02 17.88 1.57
CA ILE A 173 8.41 16.54 1.60
C ILE A 173 8.92 15.69 0.42
N CYS A 174 9.08 16.27 -0.78
CA CYS A 174 9.66 15.57 -1.92
C CYS A 174 11.13 15.19 -1.67
N LYS A 175 11.92 16.03 -0.98
CA LYS A 175 13.29 15.68 -0.56
C LYS A 175 13.30 14.47 0.38
N VAL A 176 12.37 14.42 1.34
CA VAL A 176 12.22 13.27 2.24
C VAL A 176 11.85 12.00 1.46
N VAL A 177 10.89 12.07 0.53
CA VAL A 177 10.54 10.93 -0.33
C VAL A 177 11.73 10.48 -1.17
N LYS A 178 12.46 11.41 -1.79
CA LYS A 178 13.67 11.11 -2.59
C LYS A 178 14.74 10.43 -1.75
N ASP A 179 14.95 10.89 -0.53
CA ASP A 179 15.91 10.31 0.41
C ASP A 179 15.57 8.84 0.70
N ILE A 180 14.31 8.55 1.04
CA ILE A 180 13.84 7.18 1.29
C ILE A 180 14.00 6.31 0.03
N VAL A 181 13.47 6.77 -1.10
CA VAL A 181 13.45 6.00 -2.35
C VAL A 181 14.86 5.75 -2.85
N SER A 182 15.78 6.70 -2.71
CA SER A 182 17.15 6.51 -3.20
C SER A 182 17.93 5.48 -2.36
N ARG A 183 17.78 5.48 -1.03
CA ARG A 183 18.60 4.67 -0.12
C ARG A 183 18.02 3.31 0.25
N TYR A 184 16.70 3.19 0.35
CA TYR A 184 16.05 1.94 0.78
C TYR A 184 15.45 1.19 -0.42
N ASN A 185 15.40 -0.14 -0.31
CA ASN A 185 14.75 -1.00 -1.30
C ASN A 185 13.24 -1.14 -1.02
N VAL A 186 12.55 -0.03 -0.78
CA VAL A 186 11.10 -0.05 -0.51
C VAL A 186 10.33 -0.34 -1.80
N ASP A 187 9.22 -1.06 -1.71
CA ASP A 187 8.42 -1.44 -2.87
C ASP A 187 7.37 -0.38 -3.23
N ALA A 188 7.01 0.47 -2.26
CA ALA A 188 6.15 1.62 -2.46
C ALA A 188 6.38 2.72 -1.41
N ILE A 189 6.01 3.95 -1.79
CA ILE A 189 5.67 5.03 -0.87
C ILE A 189 4.15 5.01 -0.65
N HIS A 190 3.73 5.10 0.60
CA HIS A 190 2.34 5.12 1.01
C HIS A 190 2.03 6.38 1.81
N MET A 191 0.89 7.02 1.54
CA MET A 191 0.33 8.07 2.40
C MET A 191 -1.07 7.67 2.85
N ASP A 192 -1.44 8.04 4.06
CA ASP A 192 -2.77 7.83 4.61
C ASP A 192 -3.71 9.01 4.26
N ASP A 193 -4.70 9.28 5.10
CA ASP A 193 -5.79 10.22 4.84
C ASP A 193 -5.54 11.63 5.39
N TYR A 194 -4.38 11.90 6.01
CA TYR A 194 -4.08 13.21 6.60
C TYR A 194 -3.47 14.18 5.59
N PHE A 195 -4.35 14.94 4.92
CA PHE A 195 -3.96 16.08 4.10
C PHE A 195 -4.10 17.38 4.91
N TYR A 196 -5.16 18.16 4.68
CA TYR A 196 -5.59 19.10 5.72
C TYR A 196 -6.19 18.31 6.90
N PRO A 197 -6.00 18.80 8.14
CA PRO A 197 -6.50 18.10 9.31
C PRO A 197 -8.03 18.09 9.35
N TYR A 198 -8.59 17.12 10.06
CA TYR A 198 -10.04 17.04 10.25
C TYR A 198 -10.57 18.35 10.85
N PRO A 199 -11.67 18.89 10.32
CA PRO A 199 -12.15 20.20 10.71
C PRO A 199 -12.61 20.22 12.18
N ILE A 200 -12.22 21.28 12.88
CA ILE A 200 -12.68 21.62 14.22
C ILE A 200 -13.83 22.61 14.06
N ALA A 201 -15.00 22.27 14.61
CA ALA A 201 -16.19 23.10 14.53
C ALA A 201 -15.91 24.55 14.99
N GLY A 202 -16.28 25.52 14.16
CA GLY A 202 -16.09 26.95 14.44
C GLY A 202 -14.65 27.46 14.34
N LYS A 203 -13.67 26.62 13.95
CA LYS A 203 -12.27 27.01 13.84
C LYS A 203 -11.75 26.82 12.41
N PRO A 204 -11.58 27.90 11.63
CA PRO A 204 -10.99 27.80 10.29
C PRO A 204 -9.53 27.37 10.38
N PHE A 205 -9.05 26.64 9.36
CA PHE A 205 -7.63 26.34 9.23
C PHE A 205 -6.84 27.64 8.94
N PRO A 206 -5.78 27.95 9.70
CA PRO A 206 -5.18 29.28 9.74
C PRO A 206 -4.12 29.48 8.64
N ASP A 207 -4.54 29.43 7.38
CA ASP A 207 -3.70 29.59 6.18
C ASP A 207 -3.96 30.91 5.44
N GLU A 208 -4.50 31.92 6.12
CA GLU A 208 -4.78 33.23 5.53
C GLU A 208 -3.51 33.89 4.97
N ARG A 209 -2.38 33.73 5.67
CA ARG A 209 -1.09 34.30 5.26
C ARG A 209 -0.55 33.64 4.00
N SER A 210 -0.57 32.32 3.92
CA SER A 210 -0.10 31.59 2.74
C SER A 210 -1.06 31.79 1.56
N PHE A 211 -2.37 31.83 1.81
CA PHE A 211 -3.36 32.16 0.78
C PHE A 211 -3.13 33.56 0.20
N ALA A 212 -2.97 34.59 1.05
CA ALA A 212 -2.71 35.95 0.58
C ALA A 212 -1.40 36.07 -0.22
N ARG A 213 -0.40 35.23 0.11
CA ARG A 213 0.90 35.24 -0.57
C ARG A 213 0.91 34.49 -1.89
N TYR A 214 0.28 33.33 -1.96
CA TYR A 214 0.42 32.39 -3.09
C TYR A 214 -0.86 32.16 -3.88
N GLY A 215 -2.04 32.48 -3.34
CA GLY A 215 -3.33 32.19 -3.96
C GLY A 215 -3.52 32.91 -5.30
N ALA A 216 -3.27 34.22 -5.34
CA ALA A 216 -3.45 35.03 -6.54
C ALA A 216 -2.51 34.62 -7.69
N GLU A 217 -1.24 34.31 -7.38
CA GLU A 217 -0.26 33.83 -8.36
C GLU A 217 -0.68 32.48 -8.97
N GLN A 218 -1.35 31.64 -8.17
CA GLN A 218 -1.91 30.37 -8.64
C GLN A 218 -3.29 30.52 -9.34
N GLY A 219 -3.81 31.75 -9.46
CA GLY A 219 -5.08 32.03 -10.14
C GLY A 219 -6.33 31.88 -9.27
N PHE A 220 -6.20 31.90 -7.94
CA PHE A 220 -7.32 31.79 -7.01
C PHE A 220 -7.60 33.12 -6.30
N ASP A 221 -8.87 33.52 -6.30
CA ASP A 221 -9.38 34.61 -5.46
C ASP A 221 -10.02 34.06 -4.17
N ALA A 222 -10.46 34.96 -3.29
CA ALA A 222 -11.03 34.59 -1.99
C ALA A 222 -12.26 33.66 -2.08
N ALA A 223 -13.03 33.70 -3.17
CA ALA A 223 -14.18 32.82 -3.37
C ALA A 223 -13.76 31.37 -3.69
N HIS A 224 -12.52 31.18 -4.14
CA HIS A 224 -11.96 29.89 -4.55
C HIS A 224 -10.89 29.36 -3.58
N LYS A 225 -10.91 29.80 -2.31
CA LYS A 225 -9.92 29.38 -1.29
C LYS A 225 -9.88 27.85 -1.11
N ASP A 226 -11.02 27.17 -1.16
CA ASP A 226 -11.09 25.71 -1.05
C ASP A 226 -10.50 25.00 -2.29
N ASP A 227 -10.64 25.57 -3.48
CA ASP A 227 -9.99 25.05 -4.69
C ASP A 227 -8.48 25.26 -4.65
N TRP A 228 -8.02 26.39 -4.10
CA TRP A 228 -6.60 26.62 -3.83
C TRP A 228 -6.04 25.57 -2.86
N ARG A 229 -6.75 25.25 -1.77
CA ARG A 229 -6.35 24.18 -0.83
C ARG A 229 -6.24 22.83 -1.54
N ARG A 230 -7.23 22.46 -2.38
CA ARG A 230 -7.16 21.25 -3.23
C ARG A 230 -5.96 21.29 -4.17
N ASN A 231 -5.70 22.43 -4.82
CA ASN A 231 -4.57 22.61 -5.74
C ASN A 231 -3.22 22.39 -5.04
N ASN A 232 -3.06 22.85 -3.81
CA ASN A 232 -1.84 22.64 -3.03
C ASN A 232 -1.58 21.16 -2.76
N VAL A 233 -2.61 20.41 -2.35
CA VAL A 233 -2.50 18.96 -2.14
C VAL A 233 -2.24 18.24 -3.46
N ASN A 234 -2.99 18.57 -4.52
CA ASN A 234 -2.79 18.04 -5.87
C ASN A 234 -1.35 18.22 -6.36
N SER A 235 -0.77 19.40 -6.12
CA SER A 235 0.60 19.71 -6.49
C SER A 235 1.58 18.82 -5.75
N LEU A 236 1.40 18.62 -4.42
CA LEU A 236 2.26 17.70 -3.67
C LEU A 236 2.19 16.27 -4.23
N ILE A 237 0.99 15.74 -4.45
CA ILE A 237 0.81 14.36 -4.94
C ILE A 237 1.49 14.18 -6.30
N LYS A 238 1.32 15.15 -7.21
CA LYS A 238 1.98 15.15 -8.51
C LYS A 238 3.51 15.20 -8.37
N GLU A 239 4.03 16.16 -7.60
CA GLU A 239 5.47 16.36 -7.39
C GLU A 239 6.14 15.12 -6.74
N ILE A 240 5.45 14.44 -5.81
CA ILE A 240 5.92 13.18 -5.22
C ILE A 240 6.02 12.08 -6.29
N LYS A 241 4.98 11.92 -7.13
CA LYS A 241 5.01 10.91 -8.20
C LYS A 241 6.17 11.16 -9.17
N GLU A 242 6.35 12.41 -9.60
CA GLU A 242 7.47 12.81 -10.46
C GLU A 242 8.81 12.52 -9.78
N THR A 243 8.95 12.84 -8.49
CA THR A 243 10.13 12.54 -7.69
C THR A 243 10.45 11.03 -7.67
N ILE A 244 9.44 10.18 -7.47
CA ILE A 244 9.60 8.73 -7.46
C ILE A 244 10.03 8.21 -8.83
N ILE A 245 9.36 8.64 -9.90
CA ILE A 245 9.70 8.25 -11.29
C ILE A 245 11.16 8.59 -11.61
N LEU A 246 11.61 9.78 -11.22
CA LEU A 246 12.98 10.26 -11.47
C LEU A 246 14.02 9.56 -10.60
N THR A 247 13.62 8.90 -9.51
CA THR A 247 14.53 8.25 -8.55
C THR A 247 14.60 6.74 -8.76
N LYS A 248 13.46 6.04 -8.68
CA LYS A 248 13.31 4.60 -8.92
C LYS A 248 11.91 4.34 -9.51
N PRO A 249 11.75 4.27 -10.84
CA PRO A 249 10.42 4.27 -11.49
C PRO A 249 9.57 3.02 -11.22
N TRP A 250 10.14 1.97 -10.62
CA TRP A 250 9.42 0.77 -10.21
C TRP A 250 8.83 0.87 -8.79
N VAL A 251 9.27 1.84 -7.98
CA VAL A 251 8.66 2.09 -6.67
C VAL A 251 7.29 2.71 -6.92
N ARG A 252 6.26 2.11 -6.32
CA ARG A 252 4.88 2.59 -6.48
C ARG A 252 4.61 3.74 -5.54
N PHE A 253 3.66 4.59 -5.91
CA PHE A 253 3.07 5.57 -5.02
C PHE A 253 1.60 5.26 -4.82
N GLY A 254 1.17 5.06 -3.59
CA GLY A 254 -0.25 4.88 -3.31
C GLY A 254 -0.72 5.66 -2.10
N ILE A 255 -2.04 5.84 -2.06
CA ILE A 255 -2.71 6.61 -1.01
C ILE A 255 -3.84 5.78 -0.44
N SER A 256 -3.99 5.83 0.89
CA SER A 256 -5.12 5.32 1.64
C SER A 256 -5.99 6.47 2.12
N PRO A 257 -6.87 7.02 1.26
CA PRO A 257 -7.68 8.17 1.62
C PRO A 257 -8.83 7.78 2.54
N PHE A 258 -9.52 8.77 3.09
CA PHE A 258 -10.74 8.53 3.86
C PHE A 258 -11.77 7.76 3.00
N GLY A 259 -12.63 6.93 3.61
CA GLY A 259 -13.49 6.04 2.82
C GLY A 259 -14.59 6.75 2.00
N ILE A 260 -14.98 7.98 2.36
CA ILE A 260 -15.94 8.79 1.59
C ILE A 260 -15.17 9.80 0.74
N TYR A 261 -15.22 9.68 -0.59
CA TYR A 261 -14.70 10.73 -1.48
C TYR A 261 -15.54 12.01 -1.38
N ARG A 262 -16.84 11.88 -1.66
CA ARG A 262 -17.84 12.95 -1.58
C ARG A 262 -19.23 12.35 -1.47
N ASN A 263 -20.01 12.81 -0.51
CA ASN A 263 -21.42 12.53 -0.32
C ASN A 263 -22.24 13.02 -1.52
N LYS A 264 -23.32 12.30 -1.82
CA LYS A 264 -24.28 12.65 -2.86
C LYS A 264 -24.86 14.05 -2.66
N ARG A 265 -25.21 14.41 -1.42
CA ARG A 265 -25.77 15.74 -1.08
C ARG A 265 -24.81 16.90 -1.36
N SER A 266 -23.51 16.66 -1.27
CA SER A 266 -22.47 17.68 -1.49
C SER A 266 -22.03 17.73 -2.96
N THR A 267 -22.46 16.80 -3.80
CA THR A 267 -22.00 16.68 -5.19
C THR A 267 -23.06 17.22 -6.15
N PRO A 268 -22.86 18.37 -6.83
CA PRO A 268 -23.91 19.03 -7.62
C PRO A 268 -24.57 18.17 -8.71
N ASN A 269 -23.81 17.26 -9.33
CA ASN A 269 -24.32 16.35 -10.37
C ASN A 269 -24.86 15.01 -9.82
N GLY A 270 -24.92 14.85 -8.50
CA GLY A 270 -25.44 13.65 -7.84
C GLY A 270 -24.54 12.41 -7.90
N THR A 271 -23.29 12.50 -8.40
CA THR A 271 -22.40 11.33 -8.54
C THR A 271 -21.66 10.92 -7.26
N GLY A 272 -21.90 11.62 -6.15
CA GLY A 272 -21.33 11.25 -4.85
C GLY A 272 -21.95 9.97 -4.29
N SER A 273 -21.26 9.33 -3.35
CA SER A 273 -21.77 8.14 -2.66
C SER A 273 -22.98 8.49 -1.79
N ASN A 274 -23.93 7.55 -1.62
CA ASN A 274 -25.08 7.74 -0.73
C ASN A 274 -24.68 7.66 0.75
N THR A 275 -23.94 8.65 1.20
CA THR A 275 -23.31 8.75 2.52
C THR A 275 -23.51 10.15 3.11
N ASN A 276 -23.22 10.32 4.39
CA ASN A 276 -23.47 11.56 5.15
C ASN A 276 -22.33 11.96 6.10
N GLY A 277 -21.13 11.41 5.94
CA GLY A 277 -19.97 11.64 6.82
C GLY A 277 -18.98 12.69 6.30
N LEU A 278 -17.81 12.77 6.96
CA LEU A 278 -16.62 13.50 6.51
C LEU A 278 -16.25 13.09 5.07
N GLN A 279 -15.71 14.00 4.27
CA GLN A 279 -15.43 13.78 2.85
C GLN A 279 -14.01 14.21 2.48
N ASN A 280 -13.33 13.42 1.65
CA ASN A 280 -12.01 13.79 1.15
C ASN A 280 -12.02 15.14 0.41
N TYR A 281 -12.96 15.34 -0.53
CA TYR A 281 -12.92 16.47 -1.46
C TYR A 281 -13.19 17.83 -0.80
N ASP A 282 -14.19 17.85 0.10
CA ASP A 282 -14.67 19.10 0.71
C ASP A 282 -13.93 19.40 2.03
N ASP A 283 -13.69 18.40 2.88
CA ASP A 283 -13.21 18.63 4.25
C ASP A 283 -11.68 18.45 4.39
N LEU A 284 -11.09 17.53 3.63
CA LEU A 284 -9.66 17.21 3.67
C LEU A 284 -8.88 17.78 2.48
N TYR A 285 -9.59 18.39 1.52
CA TYR A 285 -9.07 18.95 0.28
C TYR A 285 -8.28 17.94 -0.57
N ALA A 286 -8.72 16.69 -0.55
CA ALA A 286 -8.10 15.56 -1.24
C ALA A 286 -8.92 15.15 -2.47
N ASP A 287 -8.49 15.58 -3.66
CA ASP A 287 -9.13 15.21 -4.94
C ASP A 287 -8.60 13.87 -5.47
N VAL A 288 -8.91 12.79 -4.76
CA VAL A 288 -8.44 11.43 -5.07
C VAL A 288 -8.81 11.01 -6.50
N LYS A 289 -10.01 11.38 -6.98
CA LYS A 289 -10.45 11.05 -8.34
C LYS A 289 -9.51 11.67 -9.38
N LEU A 290 -9.10 12.92 -9.19
CA LEU A 290 -8.13 13.58 -10.07
C LEU A 290 -6.79 12.84 -10.06
N TRP A 291 -6.28 12.47 -8.88
CA TRP A 291 -4.98 11.79 -8.74
C TRP A 291 -4.95 10.46 -9.48
N VAL A 292 -5.97 9.64 -9.29
CA VAL A 292 -6.10 8.33 -9.95
C VAL A 292 -6.24 8.51 -11.47
N LYS A 293 -7.11 9.43 -11.91
CA LYS A 293 -7.36 9.73 -13.33
C LYS A 293 -6.10 10.18 -14.05
N ASN A 294 -5.29 11.05 -13.42
CA ASN A 294 -4.06 11.56 -14.00
C ASN A 294 -2.86 10.61 -13.82
N GLY A 295 -3.02 9.49 -13.10
CA GLY A 295 -1.92 8.57 -12.82
C GLY A 295 -0.87 9.14 -11.86
N TRP A 296 -1.25 10.08 -11.00
CA TRP A 296 -0.38 10.61 -9.96
C TRP A 296 -0.25 9.66 -8.77
N ILE A 297 -1.13 8.67 -8.68
CA ILE A 297 -0.96 7.51 -7.79
C ILE A 297 -1.10 6.21 -8.61
N ASP A 298 -0.31 5.22 -8.26
CA ASP A 298 -0.28 3.89 -8.86
C ASP A 298 -1.34 2.97 -8.27
N TYR A 299 -1.74 3.18 -7.01
CA TYR A 299 -2.87 2.50 -6.40
C TYR A 299 -3.64 3.42 -5.45
N ASN A 300 -4.90 3.09 -5.23
CA ASN A 300 -5.79 3.76 -4.29
C ASN A 300 -6.31 2.74 -3.26
N MET A 301 -6.39 3.14 -1.99
CA MET A 301 -6.75 2.25 -0.89
C MET A 301 -7.75 2.89 0.08
N PRO A 302 -9.00 3.19 -0.33
CA PRO A 302 -9.96 3.86 0.55
C PRO A 302 -10.18 3.10 1.86
N GLN A 303 -10.20 3.87 2.96
CA GLN A 303 -10.45 3.39 4.31
C GLN A 303 -11.95 3.14 4.53
N ILE A 304 -12.47 2.01 4.06
CA ILE A 304 -13.88 1.61 4.23
C ILE A 304 -14.04 0.85 5.55
N TYR A 305 -13.85 1.58 6.65
CA TYR A 305 -13.77 1.01 8.00
C TYR A 305 -15.13 0.72 8.64
N TRP A 306 -16.21 1.25 8.10
CA TRP A 306 -17.55 1.04 8.63
C TRP A 306 -18.05 -0.38 8.41
N GLU A 307 -19.03 -0.74 9.22
CA GLU A 307 -19.81 -1.97 9.09
C GLU A 307 -20.77 -1.92 7.90
N ILE A 308 -21.11 -3.11 7.39
CA ILE A 308 -22.25 -3.32 6.50
C ILE A 308 -23.51 -2.87 7.25
N GLY A 309 -24.32 -2.03 6.60
CA GLY A 309 -25.52 -1.43 7.15
C GLY A 309 -25.29 -0.10 7.90
N HIS A 310 -24.06 0.42 8.00
CA HIS A 310 -23.81 1.66 8.72
C HIS A 310 -24.58 2.85 8.11
N LYS A 311 -25.45 3.50 8.91
CA LYS A 311 -26.44 4.49 8.42
C LYS A 311 -25.85 5.67 7.66
N ALA A 312 -24.65 6.13 8.01
CA ALA A 312 -24.03 7.30 7.38
C ALA A 312 -22.97 6.95 6.33
N ALA A 313 -22.51 5.70 6.27
CA ALA A 313 -21.30 5.32 5.54
C ALA A 313 -21.25 3.80 5.31
N ASP A 314 -22.34 3.23 4.80
CA ASP A 314 -22.49 1.79 4.61
C ASP A 314 -21.36 1.21 3.76
N TYR A 315 -20.76 0.10 4.24
CA TYR A 315 -19.66 -0.58 3.57
C TYR A 315 -20.03 -0.96 2.12
N THR A 316 -21.22 -1.52 1.89
CA THR A 316 -21.62 -2.02 0.57
C THR A 316 -21.77 -0.89 -0.45
N THR A 317 -22.33 0.23 0.00
CA THR A 317 -22.44 1.47 -0.78
C THR A 317 -21.07 2.01 -1.17
N LEU A 318 -20.12 2.04 -0.22
CA LEU A 318 -18.80 2.60 -0.44
C LEU A 318 -17.93 1.74 -1.36
N ILE A 319 -17.91 0.42 -1.16
CA ILE A 319 -17.09 -0.46 -2.00
C ILE A 319 -17.59 -0.48 -3.44
N GLN A 320 -18.92 -0.51 -3.65
CA GLN A 320 -19.54 -0.36 -4.97
C GLN A 320 -19.09 0.95 -5.62
N TRP A 321 -19.24 2.07 -4.92
CA TRP A 321 -18.89 3.39 -5.45
C TRP A 321 -17.41 3.47 -5.84
N TRP A 322 -16.49 3.00 -5.00
CA TRP A 322 -15.06 3.00 -5.33
C TRP A 322 -14.72 2.08 -6.49
N SER A 323 -15.35 0.90 -6.59
CA SER A 323 -15.15 -0.04 -7.70
C SER A 323 -15.49 0.59 -9.06
N GLU A 324 -16.42 1.53 -9.10
CA GLU A 324 -16.87 2.24 -10.30
C GLU A 324 -16.07 3.53 -10.58
N ASN A 325 -15.36 4.07 -9.57
CA ASN A 325 -14.74 5.40 -9.62
C ASN A 325 -13.20 5.39 -9.53
N ASN A 326 -12.54 4.24 -9.74
CA ASN A 326 -11.07 4.10 -9.63
C ASN A 326 -10.29 4.12 -10.96
N PHE A 327 -10.92 4.54 -12.08
CA PHE A 327 -10.27 4.78 -13.39
C PHE A 327 -9.27 3.71 -13.88
N GLY A 328 -9.51 2.43 -13.56
CA GLY A 328 -8.68 1.30 -14.01
C GLY A 328 -7.30 1.22 -13.34
N ARG A 329 -7.07 1.92 -12.23
CA ARG A 329 -5.91 1.67 -11.35
C ARG A 329 -6.22 0.55 -10.36
N PRO A 330 -5.21 -0.14 -9.82
CA PRO A 330 -5.38 -1.00 -8.66
C PRO A 330 -6.13 -0.29 -7.52
N LEU A 331 -7.15 -0.98 -7.00
CA LEU A 331 -7.98 -0.56 -5.89
C LEU A 331 -7.86 -1.60 -4.78
N TYR A 332 -7.49 -1.17 -3.59
CA TYR A 332 -7.42 -2.01 -2.41
C TYR A 332 -8.40 -1.50 -1.37
N ILE A 333 -9.00 -2.35 -0.54
CA ILE A 333 -9.95 -1.89 0.48
C ILE A 333 -9.27 -1.91 1.84
N GLY A 334 -9.18 -0.74 2.49
CA GLY A 334 -8.79 -0.65 3.89
C GLY A 334 -9.95 -1.11 4.78
N GLN A 335 -9.70 -2.12 5.60
CA GLN A 335 -10.68 -2.70 6.52
C GLN A 335 -10.24 -2.55 7.96
N ASP A 336 -11.10 -2.00 8.82
CA ASP A 336 -10.88 -2.00 10.27
C ASP A 336 -11.26 -3.38 10.84
N ILE A 337 -10.28 -4.08 11.42
CA ILE A 337 -10.43 -5.41 11.99
C ILE A 337 -11.45 -5.38 13.11
N LYS A 338 -11.33 -4.47 14.07
CA LYS A 338 -12.20 -4.47 15.25
C LYS A 338 -13.65 -4.23 14.84
N ARG A 339 -13.90 -3.20 14.03
CA ARG A 339 -15.26 -2.90 13.53
C ARG A 339 -15.83 -4.04 12.69
N THR A 340 -15.00 -4.76 11.94
CA THR A 340 -15.43 -5.92 11.15
C THR A 340 -15.76 -7.13 12.02
N MET A 341 -14.92 -7.40 13.02
CA MET A 341 -15.09 -8.55 13.91
C MET A 341 -16.15 -8.32 15.00
N ASP A 342 -16.43 -7.06 15.35
CA ASP A 342 -17.40 -6.69 16.38
C ASP A 342 -18.81 -6.48 15.86
N ALA A 343 -18.96 -6.08 14.59
CA ALA A 343 -20.27 -5.97 13.97
C ALA A 343 -20.84 -7.36 13.67
N GLU A 344 -22.13 -7.54 13.95
CA GLU A 344 -22.84 -8.80 13.70
C GLU A 344 -23.74 -8.69 12.46
N MET A 345 -23.78 -9.77 11.69
CA MET A 345 -24.79 -10.01 10.67
C MET A 345 -26.08 -10.54 11.32
N PRO A 346 -27.24 -10.51 10.63
CA PRO A 346 -28.47 -11.11 11.16
C PRO A 346 -28.35 -12.61 11.52
N SER A 347 -27.36 -13.33 10.97
CA SER A 347 -27.06 -14.72 11.34
C SER A 347 -26.38 -14.86 12.72
N GLY A 348 -25.88 -13.78 13.30
CA GLY A 348 -25.04 -13.77 14.51
C GLY A 348 -23.53 -13.88 14.24
N ASP A 349 -23.13 -14.10 12.98
CA ASP A 349 -21.71 -14.12 12.61
C ASP A 349 -21.14 -12.70 12.51
N ASN A 350 -19.82 -12.57 12.64
CA ASN A 350 -19.15 -11.31 12.35
C ASN A 350 -19.15 -11.00 10.84
N GLN A 351 -18.75 -9.78 10.45
CA GLN A 351 -18.85 -9.34 9.05
C GLN A 351 -17.66 -9.73 8.16
N LEU A 352 -16.68 -10.49 8.64
CA LEU A 352 -15.47 -10.81 7.87
C LEU A 352 -15.77 -11.55 6.56
N ASP A 353 -16.55 -12.63 6.61
CA ASP A 353 -16.88 -13.43 5.41
C ASP A 353 -17.55 -12.57 4.34
N GLU A 354 -18.59 -11.82 4.72
CA GLU A 354 -19.34 -11.01 3.78
C GLU A 354 -18.47 -9.91 3.16
N LYS A 355 -17.62 -9.23 3.96
CA LYS A 355 -16.68 -8.23 3.43
C LYS A 355 -15.63 -8.85 2.49
N MET A 356 -15.10 -10.03 2.82
CA MET A 356 -14.15 -10.73 1.95
C MET A 356 -14.81 -11.15 0.64
N ARG A 357 -16.00 -11.75 0.68
CA ARG A 357 -16.79 -12.11 -0.51
C ARG A 357 -17.12 -10.89 -1.36
N LEU A 358 -17.56 -9.80 -0.75
CA LEU A 358 -17.93 -8.58 -1.45
C LEU A 358 -16.70 -7.94 -2.11
N SER A 359 -15.56 -7.86 -1.44
CA SER A 359 -14.33 -7.34 -2.04
C SER A 359 -13.89 -8.13 -3.27
N ARG A 360 -14.02 -9.45 -3.25
CA ARG A 360 -13.63 -10.32 -4.37
C ARG A 360 -14.66 -10.31 -5.51
N SER A 361 -15.93 -9.98 -5.24
CA SER A 361 -16.98 -9.97 -6.27
C SER A 361 -16.83 -8.83 -7.28
N PHE A 362 -16.14 -7.74 -6.92
CA PHE A 362 -15.85 -6.62 -7.82
C PHE A 362 -14.54 -6.86 -8.57
N GLN A 363 -14.61 -6.97 -9.91
CA GLN A 363 -13.43 -7.15 -10.77
C GLN A 363 -12.40 -6.01 -10.65
N ASN A 364 -12.82 -4.81 -10.25
CA ASN A 364 -11.96 -3.66 -10.10
C ASN A 364 -11.32 -3.55 -8.71
N VAL A 365 -11.70 -4.41 -7.75
CA VAL A 365 -11.10 -4.50 -6.42
C VAL A 365 -10.05 -5.60 -6.44
N HIS A 366 -8.84 -5.25 -6.04
CA HIS A 366 -7.65 -6.06 -6.27
C HIS A 366 -7.03 -6.62 -4.98
N GLY A 367 -7.70 -6.43 -3.85
CA GLY A 367 -7.25 -6.92 -2.55
C GLY A 367 -7.72 -6.07 -1.39
N ASN A 368 -7.24 -6.45 -0.20
CA ASN A 368 -7.62 -5.87 1.07
C ASN A 368 -6.38 -5.52 1.88
N SER A 369 -6.50 -4.53 2.75
CA SER A 369 -5.49 -4.21 3.74
C SER A 369 -6.15 -4.07 5.10
N PHE A 370 -5.53 -4.62 6.14
CA PHE A 370 -6.14 -4.75 7.46
C PHE A 370 -5.55 -3.73 8.45
N TRP A 371 -6.43 -2.88 8.98
CA TRP A 371 -6.15 -1.91 10.02
C TRP A 371 -6.74 -2.36 11.37
N ASP A 372 -6.03 -2.29 12.48
CA ASP A 372 -4.59 -2.13 12.59
C ASP A 372 -3.89 -3.51 12.54
N GLY A 373 -2.62 -3.54 12.12
CA GLY A 373 -1.85 -4.78 12.06
C GLY A 373 -1.56 -5.40 13.43
N TYR A 374 -1.66 -4.66 14.54
CA TYR A 374 -1.49 -5.25 15.87
C TYR A 374 -2.69 -6.13 16.25
N SER A 375 -3.90 -5.69 15.93
CA SER A 375 -5.13 -6.48 16.08
C SER A 375 -5.08 -7.78 15.26
N LEU A 376 -4.44 -7.74 14.08
CA LEU A 376 -4.18 -8.92 13.26
C LEU A 376 -3.24 -9.90 13.99
N ILE A 377 -2.04 -9.45 14.39
CA ILE A 377 -1.02 -10.34 15.01
C ILE A 377 -1.38 -10.80 16.43
N SER A 378 -2.33 -10.12 17.10
CA SER A 378 -2.93 -10.60 18.35
C SER A 378 -4.08 -11.58 18.12
N ASN A 379 -4.41 -11.87 16.85
CA ASN A 379 -5.52 -12.71 16.43
C ASN A 379 -6.85 -12.27 17.04
N TYR A 380 -7.14 -10.97 16.98
CA TYR A 380 -8.35 -10.40 17.59
C TYR A 380 -9.60 -11.13 17.08
N ARG A 381 -10.34 -11.76 18.00
CA ARG A 381 -11.54 -12.58 17.72
C ARG A 381 -11.34 -13.65 16.62
N GLY A 382 -10.12 -14.19 16.47
CA GLY A 382 -9.84 -15.26 15.51
C GLY A 382 -9.61 -14.80 14.06
N VAL A 383 -9.45 -13.49 13.80
CA VAL A 383 -9.30 -12.95 12.45
C VAL A 383 -8.12 -13.57 11.67
N SER A 384 -6.97 -13.81 12.31
CA SER A 384 -5.80 -14.39 11.64
C SER A 384 -5.99 -15.87 11.33
N ASP A 385 -6.74 -16.58 12.17
CA ASP A 385 -7.09 -17.98 11.91
C ASP A 385 -8.07 -18.08 10.73
N ALA A 386 -9.07 -17.21 10.70
CA ALA A 386 -10.02 -17.14 9.58
C ALA A 386 -9.31 -16.79 8.27
N LEU A 387 -8.44 -15.78 8.28
CA LEU A 387 -7.62 -15.42 7.12
C LEU A 387 -6.75 -16.59 6.67
N SER A 388 -5.98 -17.22 7.55
CA SER A 388 -5.05 -18.29 7.16
C SER A 388 -5.77 -19.56 6.66
N HIS A 389 -6.88 -19.96 7.28
CA HIS A 389 -7.56 -21.21 6.94
C HIS A 389 -8.57 -21.08 5.80
N GLU A 390 -9.25 -19.93 5.68
CA GLU A 390 -10.39 -19.77 4.78
C GLU A 390 -10.08 -18.90 3.57
N TYR A 391 -9.49 -17.71 3.77
CA TYR A 391 -9.40 -16.69 2.71
C TYR A 391 -8.03 -16.65 2.03
N HIS A 392 -6.95 -16.83 2.78
CA HIS A 392 -5.55 -16.74 2.36
C HIS A 392 -4.82 -18.10 2.42
N LYS A 393 -5.57 -19.19 2.35
CA LYS A 393 -5.06 -20.57 2.44
C LYS A 393 -3.84 -20.86 1.55
N TYR A 394 -3.79 -20.24 0.37
CA TYR A 394 -2.68 -20.38 -0.56
C TYR A 394 -1.96 -19.04 -0.75
N PRO A 395 -0.64 -19.06 -1.01
CA PRO A 395 0.10 -17.85 -1.36
C PRO A 395 -0.54 -17.13 -2.56
N ALA A 396 -0.47 -15.79 -2.54
CA ALA A 396 -0.88 -14.97 -3.66
C ALA A 396 0.20 -13.95 -3.99
N LEU A 397 0.39 -13.69 -5.28
CA LEU A 397 1.16 -12.55 -5.74
C LEU A 397 0.29 -11.30 -5.62
N ILE A 398 0.87 -10.12 -5.64
CA ILE A 398 0.07 -8.92 -5.81
C ILE A 398 -0.35 -8.75 -7.30
N PRO A 399 -1.27 -7.82 -7.62
CA PRO A 399 -1.60 -7.51 -9.01
C PRO A 399 -0.38 -7.09 -9.82
N ALA A 400 -0.34 -7.47 -11.10
CA ALA A 400 0.69 -6.99 -12.03
C ALA A 400 0.41 -5.53 -12.41
N TYR A 401 1.39 -4.65 -12.24
CA TYR A 401 1.33 -3.23 -12.57
C TYR A 401 1.65 -3.02 -14.05
N THR A 402 0.90 -3.68 -14.93
CA THR A 402 1.11 -3.68 -16.39
C THR A 402 1.01 -2.30 -17.02
N PHE A 403 0.36 -1.33 -16.35
CA PHE A 403 0.32 0.05 -16.81
C PHE A 403 1.63 0.83 -16.57
N MET A 404 2.50 0.36 -15.68
CA MET A 404 3.84 0.91 -15.46
C MET A 404 4.86 0.24 -16.39
N HIS A 405 4.78 -1.08 -16.53
CA HIS A 405 5.59 -1.88 -17.44
C HIS A 405 4.81 -3.13 -17.85
N ASN A 406 4.65 -3.39 -19.16
CA ASN A 406 3.76 -4.46 -19.66
C ASN A 406 4.50 -5.67 -20.26
N LYS A 407 5.80 -5.81 -19.99
CA LYS A 407 6.62 -6.89 -20.53
C LYS A 407 7.12 -7.78 -19.41
N ALA A 408 6.86 -9.08 -19.51
CA ALA A 408 7.36 -10.05 -18.56
C ALA A 408 8.89 -10.23 -18.67
N PRO A 409 9.58 -10.57 -17.55
CA PRO A 409 11.00 -10.86 -17.56
C PRO A 409 11.30 -12.15 -18.34
N GLN A 410 12.59 -12.41 -18.60
CA GLN A 410 12.98 -13.67 -19.23
C GLN A 410 12.70 -14.86 -18.30
N LYS A 411 12.21 -15.96 -18.88
CA LYS A 411 12.07 -17.23 -18.15
C LYS A 411 13.42 -17.72 -17.61
N VAL A 412 13.38 -18.44 -16.51
CA VAL A 412 14.56 -19.11 -15.93
C VAL A 412 15.12 -20.18 -16.89
N LYS A 413 16.40 -20.51 -16.71
CA LYS A 413 17.14 -21.49 -17.51
C LYS A 413 17.83 -22.51 -16.61
N ASN A 414 18.27 -23.62 -17.22
CA ASN A 414 19.17 -24.59 -16.58
C ASN A 414 18.76 -25.07 -15.18
N ILE A 415 17.49 -25.42 -14.98
CA ILE A 415 17.01 -25.96 -13.70
C ILE A 415 17.73 -27.30 -13.40
N LYS A 416 18.39 -27.37 -12.25
CA LYS A 416 19.15 -28.54 -11.78
C LYS A 416 18.82 -28.86 -10.33
N GLU A 417 19.00 -30.12 -9.98
CA GLU A 417 19.01 -30.59 -8.59
C GLU A 417 20.45 -30.44 -8.05
N LEU A 418 20.58 -29.92 -6.83
CA LEU A 418 21.84 -29.82 -6.09
C LEU A 418 21.65 -30.49 -4.73
N TYR A 419 22.56 -31.39 -4.38
CA TYR A 419 22.59 -32.05 -3.08
C TYR A 419 23.74 -31.47 -2.26
N THR A 420 23.43 -30.97 -1.07
CA THR A 420 24.43 -30.64 -0.05
C THR A 420 24.39 -31.72 1.03
N GLU A 421 25.29 -31.65 2.01
CA GLU A 421 25.25 -32.56 3.17
C GLU A 421 23.94 -32.48 3.96
N LYS A 422 23.20 -31.36 3.85
CA LYS A 422 22.02 -31.07 4.66
C LYS A 422 20.73 -30.91 3.85
N GLU A 423 20.82 -30.57 2.57
CA GLU A 423 19.68 -30.09 1.79
C GLU A 423 19.67 -30.65 0.37
N HIS A 424 18.46 -30.88 -0.15
CA HIS A 424 18.21 -31.14 -1.57
C HIS A 424 17.56 -29.90 -2.18
N LEU A 425 18.23 -29.26 -3.12
CA LEU A 425 17.86 -27.95 -3.67
C LEU A 425 17.48 -28.08 -5.15
N LEU A 426 16.52 -27.27 -5.57
CA LEU A 426 16.44 -26.80 -6.95
C LEU A 426 17.24 -25.52 -7.11
N ILE A 427 18.08 -25.46 -8.14
CA ILE A 427 18.80 -24.25 -8.55
C ILE A 427 18.53 -23.93 -10.02
N TRP A 428 18.60 -22.66 -10.38
CA TRP A 428 18.38 -22.20 -11.77
C TRP A 428 19.17 -20.95 -12.13
N ASP A 429 19.35 -20.73 -13.43
CA ASP A 429 19.89 -19.49 -13.96
C ASP A 429 18.76 -18.50 -14.24
N SER A 430 19.00 -17.22 -13.99
CA SER A 430 18.05 -16.14 -14.27
C SER A 430 18.76 -14.95 -14.93
N ASN A 431 17.98 -14.03 -15.49
CA ASN A 431 18.50 -12.74 -15.96
C ASN A 431 18.49 -11.67 -14.88
N LYS A 432 18.31 -12.03 -13.59
CA LYS A 432 18.26 -11.11 -12.46
C LYS A 432 19.49 -10.20 -12.50
N LYS A 433 19.24 -8.90 -12.52
CA LYS A 433 20.28 -7.87 -12.47
C LYS A 433 19.87 -6.84 -11.43
N GLU A 434 20.70 -6.69 -10.41
CA GLU A 434 20.46 -5.72 -9.35
C GLU A 434 20.29 -4.31 -9.93
N GLY A 435 19.30 -3.57 -9.42
CA GLY A 435 18.93 -2.25 -9.91
C GLY A 435 18.22 -2.22 -11.27
N ASN A 436 17.99 -3.36 -11.93
CA ASN A 436 17.19 -3.40 -13.17
C ASN A 436 15.77 -3.94 -12.90
N PRO A 437 14.74 -3.08 -12.93
CA PRO A 437 13.38 -3.44 -12.57
C PRO A 437 12.66 -4.34 -13.58
N GLU A 438 13.18 -4.45 -14.82
CA GLU A 438 12.60 -5.28 -15.90
C GLU A 438 13.14 -6.71 -15.89
N THR A 439 14.14 -6.99 -15.05
CA THR A 439 14.69 -8.33 -14.85
C THR A 439 14.02 -9.03 -13.68
N ALA A 440 14.29 -10.32 -13.51
CA ALA A 440 13.75 -11.08 -12.39
C ALA A 440 14.10 -10.42 -11.04
N SER A 441 13.08 -10.03 -10.29
CA SER A 441 13.18 -9.57 -8.89
C SER A 441 13.06 -10.77 -7.94
N TYR A 442 12.06 -11.62 -8.19
CA TYR A 442 11.80 -12.85 -7.43
C TYR A 442 11.26 -13.98 -8.33
N PHE A 443 11.08 -15.16 -7.76
CA PHE A 443 10.65 -16.37 -8.45
C PHE A 443 9.47 -17.03 -7.73
N VAL A 444 8.61 -17.68 -8.51
CA VAL A 444 7.49 -18.47 -8.00
C VAL A 444 7.70 -19.92 -8.38
N ILE A 445 7.57 -20.80 -7.41
CA ILE A 445 7.80 -22.24 -7.54
C ILE A 445 6.44 -22.93 -7.43
N TYR A 446 6.09 -23.62 -8.52
CA TYR A 446 4.89 -24.42 -8.62
C TYR A 446 5.24 -25.91 -8.57
N ARG A 447 4.36 -26.71 -7.97
CA ARG A 447 4.49 -28.18 -7.91
C ARG A 447 3.22 -28.85 -8.41
N PHE A 448 3.39 -29.89 -9.20
CA PHE A 448 2.32 -30.71 -9.75
C PHE A 448 2.62 -32.20 -9.52
N GLU A 449 1.60 -32.98 -9.19
CA GLU A 449 1.72 -34.45 -9.12
C GLU A 449 1.88 -35.08 -10.51
N GLU A 450 2.35 -36.34 -10.56
CA GLU A 450 2.46 -37.07 -11.81
C GLU A 450 1.09 -37.19 -12.50
N GLY A 451 0.98 -36.70 -13.73
CA GLY A 451 -0.27 -36.70 -14.50
C GLY A 451 -1.18 -35.49 -14.26
N GLN A 452 -0.93 -34.66 -13.24
CA GLN A 452 -1.69 -33.43 -13.01
C GLN A 452 -1.41 -32.40 -14.14
N PRO A 453 -2.44 -31.76 -14.72
CA PRO A 453 -2.25 -30.69 -15.69
C PRO A 453 -1.46 -29.50 -15.10
N GLU A 454 -0.56 -28.94 -15.90
CA GLU A 454 0.17 -27.72 -15.51
C GLU A 454 -0.78 -26.52 -15.57
N ASN A 455 -1.21 -26.07 -14.40
CA ASN A 455 -1.99 -24.84 -14.23
C ASN A 455 -1.32 -23.93 -13.21
N ILE A 456 -0.50 -23.00 -13.70
CA ILE A 456 0.18 -21.98 -12.88
C ILE A 456 -0.76 -20.86 -12.43
N GLU A 457 -2.01 -20.83 -12.89
CA GLU A 457 -3.03 -19.88 -12.44
C GLU A 457 -3.79 -20.36 -11.19
N ASN A 458 -3.64 -21.63 -10.81
CA ASN A 458 -4.17 -22.15 -9.55
C ASN A 458 -3.14 -21.96 -8.43
N PRO A 459 -3.39 -21.08 -7.43
CA PRO A 459 -2.44 -20.81 -6.36
C PRO A 459 -2.20 -22.00 -5.43
N ALA A 460 -3.07 -23.02 -5.42
CA ALA A 460 -2.84 -24.25 -4.66
C ALA A 460 -1.58 -25.00 -5.10
N ASN A 461 -1.08 -24.73 -6.31
CA ASN A 461 0.15 -25.31 -6.82
C ASN A 461 1.40 -24.51 -6.41
N ILE A 462 1.27 -23.31 -5.83
CA ILE A 462 2.41 -22.50 -5.36
C ILE A 462 2.94 -23.13 -4.08
N VAL A 463 4.20 -23.57 -4.12
CA VAL A 463 4.90 -24.18 -2.97
C VAL A 463 6.03 -23.31 -2.44
N GLY A 464 6.37 -22.21 -3.13
CA GLY A 464 7.39 -21.29 -2.70
C GLY A 464 7.42 -20.00 -3.51
N ILE A 465 7.83 -18.92 -2.84
CA ILE A 465 8.18 -17.63 -3.42
C ILE A 465 9.53 -17.25 -2.82
N THR A 466 10.50 -16.89 -3.65
CA THR A 466 11.85 -16.54 -3.17
C THR A 466 12.51 -15.49 -4.05
N SER A 467 13.34 -14.64 -3.46
CA SER A 467 14.24 -13.74 -4.19
C SER A 467 15.47 -14.46 -4.76
N ASP A 468 15.77 -15.65 -4.26
CA ASP A 468 16.99 -16.38 -4.58
C ASP A 468 16.79 -17.29 -5.78
N ASN A 469 17.90 -17.59 -6.47
CA ASN A 469 17.92 -18.54 -7.58
C ASN A 469 17.88 -20.02 -7.13
N GLN A 470 17.31 -20.28 -5.95
CA GLN A 470 17.26 -21.60 -5.34
C GLN A 470 16.01 -21.83 -4.49
N TYR A 471 15.63 -23.09 -4.33
CA TYR A 471 14.52 -23.52 -3.50
C TYR A 471 14.82 -24.88 -2.84
N ILE A 472 14.62 -24.98 -1.52
CA ILE A 472 14.79 -26.23 -0.78
C ILE A 472 13.61 -27.16 -1.06
N LEU A 473 13.90 -28.33 -1.61
CA LEU A 473 12.90 -29.36 -1.87
C LEU A 473 12.55 -30.12 -0.57
N PRO A 474 11.27 -30.45 -0.35
CA PRO A 474 10.88 -31.29 0.76
C PRO A 474 11.40 -32.72 0.57
N TYR A 475 11.63 -33.43 1.68
CA TYR A 475 11.93 -34.85 1.67
C TYR A 475 10.63 -35.67 1.70
N GLU A 476 10.38 -36.50 0.66
CA GLU A 476 9.14 -37.29 0.54
C GLU A 476 9.42 -38.79 0.24
N GLY A 477 10.60 -39.29 0.63
CA GLY A 477 10.92 -40.73 0.62
C GLY A 477 11.40 -41.32 -0.72
N GLY A 478 11.69 -40.51 -1.72
CA GLY A 478 12.35 -40.85 -2.99
C GLY A 478 11.50 -41.65 -3.99
N LYS A 479 10.19 -41.75 -3.76
CA LYS A 479 9.28 -42.66 -4.49
C LYS A 479 8.34 -41.93 -5.43
N ARG A 480 7.96 -40.70 -5.12
CA ARG A 480 6.94 -39.96 -5.87
C ARG A 480 7.60 -39.06 -6.89
N LYS A 481 6.99 -38.95 -8.07
CA LYS A 481 7.45 -38.02 -9.11
C LYS A 481 6.59 -36.77 -9.08
N PHE A 482 7.26 -35.63 -9.14
CA PHE A 482 6.64 -34.32 -9.23
C PHE A 482 7.16 -33.58 -10.44
N LYS A 483 6.34 -32.70 -10.99
CA LYS A 483 6.78 -31.68 -11.93
C LYS A 483 6.85 -30.35 -11.18
N TYR A 484 8.04 -29.76 -11.13
CA TYR A 484 8.22 -28.39 -10.67
C TYR A 484 8.24 -27.45 -11.86
N VAL A 485 7.60 -26.30 -11.73
CA VAL A 485 7.64 -25.20 -12.71
C VAL A 485 8.10 -23.94 -11.97
N ILE A 486 9.10 -23.26 -12.51
CA ILE A 486 9.62 -22.02 -11.95
C ILE A 486 9.36 -20.89 -12.93
N THR A 487 8.78 -19.79 -12.43
CA THR A 487 8.60 -18.54 -13.15
C THR A 487 9.46 -17.44 -12.53
N ALA A 488 9.86 -16.46 -13.33
CA ALA A 488 10.50 -15.24 -12.87
C ALA A 488 9.47 -14.10 -12.86
N VAL A 489 9.58 -13.21 -11.88
CA VAL A 489 8.70 -12.06 -11.74
C VAL A 489 9.53 -10.78 -11.58
N ASP A 490 9.17 -9.74 -12.33
CA ASP A 490 9.88 -8.45 -12.33
C ASP A 490 9.40 -7.52 -11.18
N ALA A 491 9.99 -6.32 -11.07
CA ALA A 491 9.63 -5.35 -10.02
C ALA A 491 8.20 -4.76 -10.21
N PHE A 492 7.56 -5.00 -11.35
CA PHE A 492 6.20 -4.58 -11.66
C PHE A 492 5.20 -5.75 -11.53
N HIS A 493 5.65 -6.90 -11.04
CA HIS A 493 4.91 -8.15 -10.85
C HIS A 493 4.41 -8.83 -12.13
N ASN A 494 5.03 -8.52 -13.27
CA ASN A 494 4.83 -9.29 -14.50
C ASN A 494 5.55 -10.63 -14.40
N GLU A 495 4.83 -11.70 -14.70
CA GLU A 495 5.34 -13.06 -14.54
C GLU A 495 5.73 -13.68 -15.89
N SER A 496 6.90 -14.31 -15.95
CA SER A 496 7.41 -14.99 -17.14
C SER A 496 6.65 -16.29 -17.43
N LYS A 497 6.83 -16.83 -18.64
CA LYS A 497 6.49 -18.24 -18.90
C LYS A 497 7.28 -19.16 -17.97
N GLY A 498 6.68 -20.27 -17.56
CA GLY A 498 7.31 -21.27 -16.70
C GLY A 498 8.39 -22.09 -17.41
N LYS A 499 9.39 -22.53 -16.65
CA LYS A 499 10.33 -23.60 -17.05
C LYS A 499 10.17 -24.76 -16.09
N SER A 500 10.00 -25.97 -16.63
CA SER A 500 9.72 -27.15 -15.82
C SER A 500 10.89 -28.11 -15.68
N LYS A 501 10.93 -28.84 -14.55
CA LYS A 501 11.81 -29.97 -14.28
C LYS A 501 11.01 -31.07 -13.57
N LYS A 502 11.15 -32.32 -14.01
CA LYS A 502 10.60 -33.48 -13.28
C LYS A 502 11.63 -33.92 -12.24
N ILE A 503 11.15 -34.19 -11.03
CA ILE A 503 11.95 -34.53 -9.85
C ILE A 503 11.31 -35.73 -9.18
N LYS A 504 12.14 -36.61 -8.63
CA LYS A 504 11.67 -37.71 -7.80
C LYS A 504 12.03 -37.40 -6.34
N LEU A 505 11.02 -37.27 -5.48
CA LEU A 505 11.18 -36.89 -4.07
C LEU A 505 10.73 -37.98 -3.11
#